data_AF-A0A1W6WDP0-F1
#
_entry.id   AF-A0A1W6WDP0-F1
#
_cell.length_a   1.000
_cell.length_b   1.000
_cell.length_c   1.000
_cell.angle_alpha   90.00
_cell.angle_beta   90.00
_cell.angle_gamma   90.00
#
_symmetry.space_group_name_H-M   'P 1'
#
loop_
_entity.id
_entity.type
_entity.pdbx_description
1 polymer ?
#
loop_
_entity_poly.entity_id
_entity_poly.type
_entity_poly.pdbx_seq_one_letter_code
_entity_poly.pdbx_strand_id
1 'polypeptide(L)'
;MENSIKLLIANESPEYQQENTHVFEENGFCVSYTEKDGSSLLKAVETQQPAAVLAPIFMPGLDAVGVLNSLQKHHPTKLPTFVVESNFTSPTLEREVLSAGAAYLAVQPYETVQLARRIRQLLTMENPTVPCQETLEIQVTEILHQIGVPAHIKGYHYLRDSIIMAVENPDIINAVTKQLYPGVAKKYGTTPSRVERAIRHAIEVAWDRGDVDILNSYFGYTIHNTRGKPTNSEFIAMISDRLRLHMKNAG
;
A
#
# COMPACT_ATOMS: atom_id res chain seq x y z
N MET A 1 -10.02 -5.79 -33.98
CA MET A 1 -8.68 -6.33 -33.64
C MET A 1 -8.31 -5.67 -32.32
N GLU A 2 -8.59 -6.35 -31.21
CA GLU A 2 -8.29 -5.81 -29.88
C GLU A 2 -6.77 -5.71 -29.71
N ASN A 3 -6.32 -4.58 -29.18
CA ASN A 3 -4.91 -4.23 -29.10
C ASN A 3 -4.25 -5.07 -27.99
N SER A 4 -3.74 -6.26 -28.32
CA SER A 4 -3.12 -7.16 -27.34
C SER A 4 -1.88 -6.52 -26.72
N ILE A 5 -1.88 -6.44 -25.39
CA ILE A 5 -0.83 -5.77 -24.62
C ILE A 5 0.37 -6.71 -24.49
N LYS A 6 1.55 -6.29 -24.94
CA LYS A 6 2.78 -7.10 -24.80
C LYS A 6 3.25 -7.12 -23.34
N LEU A 7 3.28 -8.31 -22.74
CA LEU A 7 3.79 -8.56 -21.39
C LEU A 7 5.06 -9.42 -21.49
N LEU A 8 6.15 -8.95 -20.90
CA LEU A 8 7.39 -9.71 -20.76
C LEU A 8 7.54 -10.21 -19.33
N ILE A 9 7.76 -11.51 -19.15
CA ILE A 9 7.89 -12.15 -17.83
C ILE A 9 9.29 -12.76 -17.69
N ALA A 10 10.02 -12.39 -16.63
CA ALA A 10 11.33 -12.97 -16.29
C ALA A 10 11.15 -14.27 -15.49
N ASN A 11 10.74 -15.33 -16.18
CA ASN A 11 10.56 -16.67 -15.61
C ASN A 11 10.75 -17.76 -16.67
N GLU A 12 11.71 -18.65 -16.44
CA GLU A 12 12.06 -19.76 -17.33
C GLU A 12 11.44 -21.11 -16.94
N SER A 13 10.68 -21.19 -15.84
CA SER A 13 10.03 -22.44 -15.41
C SER A 13 8.94 -22.85 -16.40
N PRO A 14 9.04 -24.05 -17.01
CA PRO A 14 7.99 -24.58 -17.89
C PRO A 14 6.65 -24.71 -17.19
N GLU A 15 6.65 -25.07 -15.90
CA GLU A 15 5.46 -25.20 -15.07
C GLU A 15 4.77 -23.85 -14.91
N TYR A 16 5.53 -22.81 -14.56
CA TYR A 16 4.99 -21.45 -14.45
C TYR A 16 4.41 -20.96 -15.79
N GLN A 17 5.11 -21.23 -16.90
CA GLN A 17 4.65 -20.85 -18.23
C GLN A 17 3.34 -21.57 -18.58
N GLN A 18 3.24 -22.87 -18.31
CA GLN A 18 2.04 -23.65 -18.61
C GLN A 18 0.84 -23.20 -17.78
N GLU A 19 1.04 -22.90 -16.50
CA GLU A 19 -0.03 -22.48 -15.58
C GLU A 19 -0.52 -21.05 -15.83
N ASN A 20 0.40 -20.12 -16.13
CA ASN A 20 0.08 -18.69 -16.12
C ASN A 20 -0.17 -18.07 -17.50
N THR A 21 0.37 -18.66 -18.58
CA THR A 21 0.23 -18.09 -19.94
C THR A 21 -1.23 -17.91 -20.31
N HIS A 22 -2.05 -18.95 -20.16
CA HIS A 22 -3.46 -18.91 -20.54
C HIS A 22 -4.22 -17.83 -19.74
N VAL A 23 -3.95 -17.70 -18.44
CA VAL A 23 -4.58 -16.71 -17.57
C VAL A 23 -4.27 -15.28 -18.03
N PHE A 24 -3.01 -14.99 -18.38
CA PHE A 24 -2.64 -13.68 -18.90
C PHE A 24 -3.23 -13.43 -20.29
N GLU A 25 -3.25 -14.43 -21.18
CA GLU A 25 -3.84 -14.31 -22.52
C GLU A 25 -5.35 -14.03 -22.46
N GLU A 26 -6.10 -14.73 -21.62
CA GLU A 26 -7.53 -14.46 -21.38
C GLU A 26 -7.79 -13.05 -20.85
N ASN A 27 -6.80 -12.44 -20.18
CA ASN A 27 -6.86 -11.07 -19.68
C ASN A 27 -6.39 -10.00 -20.69
N GLY A 28 -6.08 -10.41 -21.93
CA GLY A 28 -5.76 -9.52 -23.05
C GLY A 28 -4.27 -9.23 -23.24
N PHE A 29 -3.40 -10.05 -22.65
CA PHE A 29 -1.95 -9.94 -22.82
C PHE A 29 -1.43 -10.87 -23.91
N CYS A 30 -0.39 -10.44 -24.62
CA CYS A 30 0.47 -11.29 -25.43
C CYS A 30 1.75 -11.51 -24.63
N VAL A 31 1.94 -12.73 -24.12
CA VAL A 31 2.99 -13.04 -23.14
C VAL A 31 4.25 -13.52 -23.85
N SER A 32 5.38 -13.02 -23.38
CA SER A 32 6.72 -13.46 -23.76
C SER A 32 7.52 -13.75 -22.50
N TYR A 33 8.42 -14.73 -22.57
CA TYR A 33 9.24 -15.12 -21.44
C TYR A 33 10.70 -14.85 -21.73
N THR A 34 11.44 -14.55 -20.67
CA THR A 34 12.90 -14.47 -20.67
C THR A 34 13.45 -15.16 -19.44
N GLU A 35 14.75 -15.42 -19.48
CA GLU A 35 15.48 -15.99 -18.34
C GLU A 35 15.32 -15.10 -17.11
N LYS A 36 15.37 -15.72 -15.94
CA LYS A 36 15.38 -15.02 -14.65
C LYS A 36 16.78 -14.45 -14.40
N ASP A 37 17.26 -13.59 -15.28
CA ASP A 37 18.55 -12.89 -15.22
C ASP A 37 18.35 -11.44 -15.65
N GLY A 38 18.86 -10.49 -14.88
CA GLY A 38 18.62 -9.08 -15.17
C GLY A 38 19.30 -8.56 -16.45
N SER A 39 20.40 -9.17 -16.89
CA SER A 39 21.06 -8.82 -18.16
C SER A 39 20.22 -9.30 -19.34
N SER A 40 19.73 -10.54 -19.26
CA SER A 40 18.79 -11.11 -20.24
C SER A 40 17.50 -10.29 -20.31
N LEU A 41 16.95 -9.90 -19.15
CA LEU A 41 15.74 -9.07 -19.07
C LEU A 41 15.96 -7.69 -19.69
N LEU A 42 17.05 -7.00 -19.37
CA LEU A 42 17.34 -5.67 -19.89
C LEU A 42 17.44 -5.68 -21.43
N LYS A 43 18.16 -6.67 -21.99
CA LYS A 43 18.24 -6.88 -23.44
C LYS A 43 16.89 -7.22 -24.07
N ALA A 44 16.07 -8.03 -23.40
CA ALA A 44 14.73 -8.38 -23.86
C ALA A 44 13.79 -7.16 -23.87
N VAL A 45 13.86 -6.29 -22.87
CA VAL A 45 13.09 -5.04 -22.82
C VAL A 45 13.46 -4.12 -23.98
N GLU A 46 14.75 -3.94 -24.26
CA GLU A 46 15.23 -3.09 -25.36
C GLU A 46 14.81 -3.61 -26.74
N THR A 47 14.87 -4.93 -26.95
CA THR A 47 14.57 -5.55 -28.25
C THR A 47 13.08 -5.72 -28.51
N GLN A 48 12.30 -6.07 -27.49
CA GLN A 48 10.88 -6.41 -27.65
C GLN A 48 9.94 -5.23 -27.41
N GLN A 49 10.44 -4.17 -26.74
CA GLN A 49 9.67 -2.99 -26.33
C GLN A 49 8.28 -3.37 -25.77
N PRO A 50 8.25 -4.17 -24.69
CA PRO A 50 6.99 -4.60 -24.09
C PRO A 50 6.24 -3.40 -23.51
N ALA A 51 4.93 -3.53 -23.34
CA ALA A 51 4.14 -2.52 -22.66
C ALA A 51 4.27 -2.65 -21.13
N ALA A 52 4.38 -3.89 -20.63
CA ALA A 52 4.62 -4.20 -19.23
C ALA A 52 5.67 -5.29 -19.06
N VAL A 53 6.34 -5.26 -17.90
CA VAL A 53 7.33 -6.26 -17.47
C VAL A 53 6.91 -6.81 -16.12
N LEU A 54 7.02 -8.13 -15.93
CA LEU A 54 6.85 -8.82 -14.66
C LEU A 54 8.16 -9.54 -14.33
N ALA A 55 8.81 -9.17 -13.24
CA ALA A 55 10.11 -9.74 -12.90
C ALA A 55 10.29 -9.97 -11.40
N PRO A 56 10.89 -11.11 -10.98
CA PRO A 56 11.28 -11.31 -9.59
C PRO A 56 12.25 -10.24 -9.11
N ILE A 57 12.12 -9.83 -7.85
CA ILE A 57 13.00 -8.84 -7.25
C ILE A 57 14.46 -9.32 -7.26
N PHE A 58 14.70 -10.56 -6.86
CA PHE A 58 16.02 -11.18 -6.89
C PHE A 58 16.19 -12.01 -8.16
N MET A 59 17.19 -11.62 -8.95
CA MET A 59 17.63 -12.31 -10.16
C MET A 59 19.17 -12.35 -10.17
N PRO A 60 19.77 -13.44 -10.68
CA PRO A 60 21.16 -13.46 -11.13
C PRO A 60 21.55 -12.28 -12.02
N GLY A 61 22.84 -11.94 -11.99
CA GLY A 61 23.44 -10.87 -12.76
C GLY A 61 23.08 -9.48 -12.23
N LEU A 62 21.82 -9.09 -12.42
CA LEU A 62 21.26 -7.81 -12.02
C LEU A 62 19.85 -8.03 -11.45
N ASP A 63 19.57 -7.48 -10.27
CA ASP A 63 18.26 -7.58 -9.65
C ASP A 63 17.25 -6.59 -10.27
N ALA A 64 15.96 -6.69 -9.91
CA ALA A 64 14.93 -5.85 -10.51
C ALA A 64 15.19 -4.35 -10.32
N VAL A 65 15.72 -3.97 -9.15
CA VAL A 65 16.09 -2.58 -8.81
C VAL A 65 17.22 -2.09 -9.72
N GLY A 66 18.25 -2.92 -9.93
CA GLY A 66 19.35 -2.65 -10.84
C GLY A 66 18.91 -2.52 -12.30
N VAL A 67 17.99 -3.37 -12.76
CA VAL A 67 17.41 -3.29 -14.12
C VAL A 67 16.67 -1.97 -14.28
N LEU A 68 15.80 -1.62 -13.33
CA LEU A 68 15.05 -0.37 -13.32
C LEU A 68 15.95 0.87 -13.35
N ASN A 69 16.97 0.90 -12.48
CA ASN A 69 17.95 1.99 -12.44
C ASN A 69 18.73 2.13 -13.76
N SER A 70 19.02 1.01 -14.43
CA SER A 70 19.70 1.01 -15.73
C SER A 70 18.78 1.54 -16.83
N LEU A 71 17.54 1.08 -16.87
CA LEU A 71 16.53 1.57 -17.83
C LEU A 71 16.28 3.07 -17.68
N GLN A 72 16.24 3.61 -16.46
CA GLN A 72 16.07 5.05 -16.23
C GLN A 72 17.26 5.87 -16.76
N LYS A 73 18.50 5.41 -16.56
CA LYS A 73 19.71 6.11 -17.03
C LYS A 73 19.83 6.18 -18.55
N HIS A 74 19.33 5.16 -19.25
CA HIS A 74 19.39 5.11 -20.71
C HIS A 74 18.28 5.92 -21.41
N HIS A 75 17.41 6.60 -20.66
CA HIS A 75 16.33 7.48 -21.15
C HIS A 75 15.56 6.92 -22.36
N PRO A 76 15.01 5.69 -22.31
CA PRO A 76 14.15 5.21 -23.37
C PRO A 76 12.94 6.14 -23.50
N THR A 77 12.55 6.43 -24.73
CA THR A 77 11.43 7.31 -25.11
C THR A 77 10.10 6.92 -24.45
N LYS A 78 9.97 5.66 -24.00
CA LYS A 78 8.85 5.16 -23.20
C LYS A 78 9.32 3.95 -22.38
N LEU A 79 9.27 4.06 -21.05
CA LEU A 79 9.52 2.93 -20.15
C LEU A 79 8.28 2.02 -20.09
N PRO A 80 8.45 0.68 -20.07
CA PRO A 80 7.34 -0.22 -19.80
C PRO A 80 6.86 -0.06 -18.35
N THR A 81 5.58 -0.37 -18.10
CA THR A 81 5.07 -0.52 -16.74
C THR A 81 5.75 -1.73 -16.09
N PHE A 82 6.59 -1.48 -15.10
CA PHE A 82 7.39 -2.53 -14.46
C PHE A 82 6.75 -3.02 -13.17
N VAL A 83 6.48 -4.31 -13.07
CA VAL A 83 5.92 -4.96 -11.88
C VAL A 83 6.94 -5.93 -11.33
N VAL A 84 7.22 -5.80 -10.04
CA VAL A 84 8.23 -6.62 -9.35
C VAL A 84 7.54 -7.68 -8.52
N GLU A 85 8.02 -8.93 -8.58
CA GLU A 85 7.51 -10.04 -7.78
C GLU A 85 8.43 -10.34 -6.62
N SER A 86 7.88 -10.59 -5.43
CA SER A 86 8.66 -10.98 -4.25
C SER A 86 7.92 -12.01 -3.41
N ASN A 87 8.67 -12.87 -2.74
CA ASN A 87 8.14 -13.84 -1.76
C ASN A 87 8.10 -13.27 -0.33
N PHE A 88 8.63 -12.07 -0.10
CA PHE A 88 8.51 -11.34 1.16
C PHE A 88 8.36 -9.84 0.90
N THR A 89 7.93 -9.11 1.92
CA THR A 89 7.88 -7.65 1.87
C THR A 89 8.40 -7.05 3.16
N SER A 90 9.01 -5.88 3.05
CA SER A 90 9.33 -4.99 4.16
C SER A 90 9.14 -3.55 3.69
N PRO A 91 8.84 -2.60 4.59
CA PRO A 91 8.68 -1.19 4.21
C PRO A 91 9.91 -0.61 3.50
N THR A 92 11.10 -1.10 3.85
CA THR A 92 12.37 -0.71 3.23
C THR A 92 12.46 -1.20 1.78
N LEU A 93 12.10 -2.47 1.55
CA LEU A 93 12.12 -3.10 0.24
C LEU A 93 11.10 -2.48 -0.71
N GLU A 94 9.88 -2.26 -0.21
CA GLU A 94 8.81 -1.64 -0.98
C GLU A 94 9.20 -0.24 -1.42
N ARG A 95 9.74 0.58 -0.50
CA ARG A 95 10.23 1.91 -0.82
C ARG A 95 11.35 1.87 -1.85
N GLU A 96 12.30 0.96 -1.71
CA GLU A 96 13.42 0.81 -2.64
C GLU A 96 12.93 0.50 -4.06
N VAL A 97 12.08 -0.53 -4.20
CA VAL A 97 11.51 -0.96 -5.49
C VAL A 97 10.68 0.13 -6.16
N LEU A 98 9.81 0.80 -5.40
CA LEU A 98 8.98 1.88 -5.93
C LEU A 98 9.83 3.11 -6.30
N SER A 99 10.82 3.47 -5.48
CA SER A 99 11.73 4.58 -5.75
C SER A 99 12.60 4.36 -7.00
N ALA A 100 12.92 3.09 -7.30
CA ALA A 100 13.59 2.71 -8.53
C ALA A 100 12.69 2.82 -9.78
N GLY A 101 11.39 3.11 -9.62
CA GLY A 101 10.44 3.31 -10.71
C GLY A 101 9.59 2.10 -11.07
N ALA A 102 9.52 1.09 -10.20
CA ALA A 102 8.50 0.06 -10.34
C ALA A 102 7.11 0.66 -10.17
N ALA A 103 6.15 0.20 -10.98
CA ALA A 103 4.76 0.58 -10.87
C ALA A 103 4.02 -0.19 -9.77
N TYR A 104 4.50 -1.38 -9.39
CA TYR A 104 3.88 -2.23 -8.39
C TYR A 104 4.83 -3.31 -7.85
N LEU A 105 4.65 -3.70 -6.59
CA LEU A 105 5.30 -4.85 -5.95
C LEU A 105 4.23 -5.93 -5.65
N ALA A 106 4.31 -7.06 -6.34
CA ALA A 106 3.46 -8.22 -6.16
C ALA A 106 4.09 -9.20 -5.16
N VAL A 107 3.47 -9.33 -3.99
CA VAL A 107 3.93 -10.24 -2.94
C VAL A 107 3.24 -11.59 -3.07
N GLN A 108 4.00 -12.68 -3.14
CA GLN A 108 3.49 -14.05 -3.17
C GLN A 108 3.05 -14.49 -1.76
N PRO A 109 1.99 -15.32 -1.64
CA PRO A 109 1.18 -15.85 -2.74
C PRO A 109 0.16 -14.84 -3.28
N TYR A 110 -0.02 -14.80 -4.60
CA TYR A 110 -1.05 -14.01 -5.27
C TYR A 110 -1.82 -14.87 -6.27
N GLU A 111 -3.01 -14.42 -6.65
CA GLU A 111 -3.77 -15.02 -7.75
C GLU A 111 -3.39 -14.35 -9.08
N THR A 112 -2.96 -15.13 -10.07
CA THR A 112 -2.52 -14.63 -11.39
C THR A 112 -3.59 -13.79 -12.08
N VAL A 113 -4.86 -14.14 -11.94
CA VAL A 113 -6.01 -13.36 -12.46
C VAL A 113 -6.03 -11.94 -11.85
N GLN A 114 -5.80 -11.83 -10.54
CA GLN A 114 -5.79 -10.53 -9.88
C GLN A 114 -4.58 -9.69 -10.30
N LEU A 115 -3.41 -10.32 -10.45
CA LEU A 115 -2.20 -9.68 -10.94
C LEU A 115 -2.36 -9.18 -12.38
N ALA A 116 -2.90 -10.00 -13.28
CA ALA A 116 -3.19 -9.63 -14.67
C ALA A 116 -4.12 -8.40 -14.74
N ARG A 117 -5.21 -8.42 -13.96
CA ARG A 117 -6.12 -7.27 -13.87
C ARG A 117 -5.41 -6.01 -13.36
N ARG A 118 -4.52 -6.15 -12.37
CA ARG A 118 -3.75 -5.03 -11.81
C ARG A 118 -2.78 -4.43 -12.83
N ILE A 119 -2.04 -5.26 -13.57
CA ILE A 119 -1.13 -4.82 -14.64
C ILE A 119 -1.92 -4.03 -15.70
N ARG A 120 -3.09 -4.53 -16.10
CA ARG A 120 -3.94 -3.86 -17.09
C ARG A 120 -4.41 -2.49 -16.61
N GLN A 121 -4.84 -2.37 -15.34
CA GLN A 121 -5.20 -1.09 -14.75
C GLN A 121 -4.05 -0.09 -14.81
N LEU A 122 -2.84 -0.51 -14.45
CA LEU A 122 -1.65 0.34 -14.46
C LEU A 122 -1.28 0.84 -15.87
N LEU A 123 -1.59 0.07 -16.92
CA LEU A 123 -1.33 0.46 -18.30
C LEU A 123 -2.38 1.41 -18.90
N THR A 124 -3.62 1.37 -18.40
CA THR A 124 -4.72 2.22 -18.88
C THR A 124 -4.74 3.62 -18.25
N MET A 125 -3.91 3.87 -17.23
CA MET A 125 -3.81 5.17 -16.59
C MET A 125 -2.78 6.03 -17.32
N GLU A 126 -3.22 7.08 -18.03
CA GLU A 126 -2.36 8.03 -18.78
C GLU A 126 -1.51 8.97 -17.90
N ASN A 127 -1.31 8.67 -16.62
CA ASN A 127 -0.37 9.38 -15.76
C ASN A 127 0.21 8.38 -14.74
N PRO A 128 1.56 8.30 -14.58
CA PRO A 128 2.17 7.56 -13.49
C PRO A 128 2.10 8.39 -12.22
N THR A 129 0.89 8.77 -11.80
CA THR A 129 0.64 8.84 -10.37
C THR A 129 0.40 7.40 -9.97
N VAL A 130 1.47 6.76 -9.51
CA VAL A 130 1.39 5.63 -8.59
C VAL A 130 0.08 5.76 -7.81
N PRO A 131 -0.82 4.77 -7.76
CA PRO A 131 -1.58 4.61 -6.55
C PRO A 131 -0.54 4.11 -5.53
N CYS A 132 0.34 5.01 -5.06
CA CYS A 132 0.70 5.07 -3.65
C CYS A 132 -0.59 5.48 -2.95
N GLN A 133 -1.54 4.57 -2.98
CA GLN A 133 -2.34 4.36 -1.82
C GLN A 133 -1.64 3.18 -1.16
N GLU A 134 -0.66 3.47 -0.29
CA GLU A 134 -0.92 3.03 1.08
C GLU A 134 -2.35 3.51 1.31
N THR A 135 -3.35 2.65 1.14
CA THR A 135 -4.73 3.07 1.31
C THR A 135 -4.74 3.76 2.65
N LEU A 136 -5.42 4.89 2.77
CA LEU A 136 -5.49 5.59 4.05
C LEU A 136 -5.84 4.59 5.18
N GLU A 137 -6.61 3.55 4.85
CA GLU A 137 -6.83 2.36 5.68
C GLU A 137 -5.58 1.58 6.12
N ILE A 138 -4.61 1.31 5.23
CA ILE A 138 -3.33 0.63 5.52
C ILE A 138 -2.49 1.51 6.46
N GLN A 139 -2.29 2.80 6.14
CA GLN A 139 -1.52 3.71 7.00
C GLN A 139 -2.12 3.78 8.40
N VAL A 140 -3.45 3.93 8.48
CA VAL A 140 -4.16 3.96 9.75
C VAL A 140 -4.02 2.62 10.49
N THR A 141 -4.10 1.50 9.76
CA THR A 141 -3.95 0.15 10.34
C THR A 141 -2.56 -0.04 10.95
N GLU A 142 -1.50 0.39 10.26
CA GLU A 142 -0.12 0.31 10.76
C GLU A 142 0.09 1.19 12.00
N ILE A 143 -0.40 2.42 11.98
CA ILE A 143 -0.30 3.34 13.13
C ILE A 143 -1.03 2.74 14.35
N LEU A 144 -2.25 2.22 14.16
CA LEU A 144 -3.01 1.60 15.26
C LEU A 144 -2.31 0.36 15.81
N HIS A 145 -1.64 -0.42 14.96
CA HIS A 145 -0.84 -1.57 15.38
C HIS A 145 0.39 -1.14 16.19
N GLN A 146 1.13 -0.14 15.72
CA GLN A 146 2.32 0.39 16.42
C GLN A 146 1.98 1.01 17.77
N ILE A 147 0.83 1.69 17.88
CA ILE A 147 0.33 2.25 19.15
C ILE A 147 -0.12 1.13 20.12
N GLY A 148 -0.33 -0.09 19.64
CA GLY A 148 -0.72 -1.24 20.46
C GLY A 148 -2.23 -1.44 20.60
N VAL A 149 -3.04 -0.87 19.70
CA VAL A 149 -4.49 -1.09 19.68
C VAL A 149 -4.77 -2.51 19.17
N PRO A 150 -5.43 -3.39 19.97
CA PRO A 150 -5.65 -4.76 19.54
C PRO A 150 -6.64 -4.85 18.36
N ALA A 151 -6.28 -5.56 17.28
CA ALA A 151 -7.13 -5.65 16.09
C ALA A 151 -8.47 -6.41 16.31
N HIS A 152 -8.55 -7.23 17.36
CA HIS A 152 -9.71 -8.09 17.63
C HIS A 152 -10.85 -7.39 18.39
N ILE A 153 -10.67 -6.15 18.84
CA ILE A 153 -11.71 -5.41 19.58
C ILE A 153 -12.50 -4.48 18.67
N LYS A 154 -13.80 -4.33 18.90
CA LYS A 154 -14.67 -3.47 18.06
C LYS A 154 -14.18 -2.02 17.98
N GLY A 155 -13.60 -1.52 19.07
CA GLY A 155 -13.06 -0.17 19.14
C GLY A 155 -11.93 0.09 18.14
N TYR A 156 -11.18 -0.93 17.74
CA TYR A 156 -10.16 -0.84 16.68
C TYR A 156 -10.77 -0.44 15.34
N HIS A 157 -11.81 -1.14 14.92
CA HIS A 157 -12.50 -0.84 13.65
C HIS A 157 -13.17 0.53 13.68
N TYR A 158 -13.76 0.90 14.82
CA TYR A 158 -14.37 2.21 14.99
C TYR A 158 -13.34 3.34 14.94
N LEU A 159 -12.17 3.15 15.57
CA LEU A 159 -11.05 4.09 15.50
C LEU A 159 -10.56 4.26 14.07
N ARG A 160 -10.34 3.16 13.35
CA ARG A 160 -9.85 3.19 11.97
C ARG A 160 -10.76 4.04 11.08
N ASP A 161 -12.05 3.77 11.09
CA ASP A 161 -13.03 4.55 10.31
C ASP A 161 -13.15 6.00 10.79
N SER A 162 -13.04 6.23 12.10
CA SER A 162 -13.08 7.58 12.66
C SER A 162 -11.91 8.44 12.20
N ILE A 163 -10.71 7.86 12.13
CA ILE A 163 -9.49 8.53 11.67
C ILE A 163 -9.58 8.81 10.17
N ILE A 164 -10.06 7.85 9.37
CA ILE A 164 -10.28 8.02 7.93
C ILE A 164 -11.23 9.20 7.67
N MET A 165 -12.39 9.22 8.34
CA MET A 165 -13.35 10.32 8.19
C MET A 165 -12.79 11.68 8.64
N ALA A 166 -11.92 11.71 9.65
CA ALA A 166 -11.29 12.93 10.12
C ALA A 166 -10.19 13.45 9.17
N VAL A 167 -9.51 12.56 8.46
CA VAL A 167 -8.55 12.93 7.41
C VAL A 167 -9.29 13.50 6.19
N GLU A 168 -10.40 12.88 5.79
CA GLU A 168 -11.23 13.33 4.66
C GLU A 168 -11.95 14.65 4.96
N ASN A 169 -12.46 14.83 6.18
CA ASN A 169 -13.16 16.04 6.61
C ASN A 169 -12.64 16.51 7.99
N PRO A 170 -11.66 17.42 8.04
CA PRO A 170 -11.05 17.87 9.29
C PRO A 170 -12.04 18.51 10.28
N ASP A 171 -13.10 19.15 9.78
CA ASP A 171 -14.09 19.82 10.62
C ASP A 171 -14.94 18.83 11.45
N ILE A 172 -14.95 17.54 11.07
CA ILE A 172 -15.72 16.52 11.77
C ILE A 172 -15.26 16.31 13.22
N ILE A 173 -14.00 16.62 13.53
CA ILE A 173 -13.43 16.55 14.89
C ILE A 173 -14.13 17.53 15.83
N ASN A 174 -14.55 18.70 15.33
CA ASN A 174 -15.30 19.68 16.12
C ASN A 174 -16.76 19.22 16.40
N ALA A 175 -17.23 18.20 15.68
CA ALA A 175 -18.59 17.69 15.76
C ALA A 175 -18.65 16.17 16.05
N VAL A 176 -17.72 15.63 16.84
CA VAL A 176 -17.60 14.19 17.15
C VAL A 176 -18.94 13.54 17.57
N THR A 177 -19.67 14.16 18.49
CA THR A 177 -20.91 13.59 19.04
C THR A 177 -22.11 13.72 18.10
N LYS A 178 -22.09 14.69 17.17
CA LYS A 178 -23.19 15.00 16.26
C LYS A 178 -23.00 14.40 14.86
N GLN A 179 -21.76 14.14 14.45
CA GLN A 179 -21.44 13.69 13.09
C GLN A 179 -20.60 12.41 13.08
N LEU A 180 -19.43 12.41 13.73
CA LEU A 180 -18.50 11.27 13.65
C LEU A 180 -19.09 10.00 14.29
N TYR A 181 -19.51 10.04 15.56
CA TYR A 181 -20.07 8.87 16.22
C TYR A 181 -21.37 8.39 15.57
N PRO A 182 -22.34 9.26 15.19
CA PRO A 182 -23.48 8.85 14.39
C PRO A 182 -23.12 8.23 13.03
N GLY A 183 -22.08 8.72 12.36
CA GLY A 183 -21.58 8.16 11.09
C GLY A 183 -21.08 6.73 11.26
N VAL A 184 -20.17 6.50 12.22
CA VAL A 184 -19.69 5.13 12.54
C VAL A 184 -20.84 4.25 13.01
N ALA A 185 -21.71 4.77 13.87
CA ALA A 185 -22.85 4.02 14.42
C ALA A 185 -23.78 3.50 13.32
N LYS A 186 -24.05 4.34 12.30
CA LYS A 186 -24.83 3.96 11.12
C LYS A 186 -24.13 2.88 10.30
N LYS A 187 -22.81 2.98 10.10
CA LYS A 187 -22.01 2.01 9.34
C LYS A 187 -21.97 0.62 9.99
N TYR A 188 -21.94 0.57 11.33
CA TYR A 188 -21.83 -0.69 12.08
C TYR A 188 -23.14 -1.16 12.74
N GLY A 189 -24.28 -0.53 12.44
CA GLY A 189 -25.58 -0.89 13.01
C GLY A 189 -25.60 -0.82 14.55
N THR A 190 -25.00 0.22 15.14
CA THR A 190 -24.91 0.41 16.59
C THR A 190 -25.36 1.81 17.02
N THR A 191 -25.15 2.19 18.28
CA THR A 191 -25.49 3.53 18.80
C THR A 191 -24.24 4.41 18.97
N PRO A 192 -24.35 5.74 18.82
CA PRO A 192 -23.21 6.65 18.99
C PRO A 192 -22.50 6.49 20.35
N SER A 193 -23.27 6.27 21.42
CA SER A 193 -22.73 6.03 22.77
C SER A 193 -21.92 4.73 22.86
N ARG A 194 -22.30 3.68 22.11
CA ARG A 194 -21.53 2.43 22.06
C ARG A 194 -20.23 2.59 21.27
N VAL A 195 -20.25 3.39 20.20
CA VAL A 195 -19.04 3.75 19.44
C VAL A 195 -18.05 4.47 20.34
N GLU A 196 -18.50 5.53 21.03
CA GLU A 196 -17.67 6.33 21.93
C GLU A 196 -17.01 5.46 23.02
N ARG A 197 -17.81 4.63 23.70
CA ARG A 197 -17.31 3.73 24.75
C ARG A 197 -16.30 2.72 24.21
N ALA A 198 -16.55 2.15 23.04
CA ALA A 198 -15.65 1.16 22.45
C ALA A 198 -14.32 1.78 21.99
N ILE A 199 -14.36 2.99 21.42
CA ILE A 199 -13.16 3.76 21.07
C ILE A 199 -12.35 4.07 22.34
N ARG A 200 -13.01 4.56 23.39
CA ARG A 200 -12.36 4.88 24.67
C ARG A 200 -11.63 3.66 25.25
N HIS A 201 -12.31 2.52 25.26
CA HIS A 201 -11.71 1.28 25.73
C HIS A 201 -10.51 0.84 24.87
N ALA A 202 -10.57 1.03 23.55
CA ALA A 202 -9.45 0.69 22.67
C ALA A 202 -8.22 1.57 22.92
N ILE A 203 -8.42 2.87 23.12
CA ILE A 203 -7.35 3.82 23.47
C ILE A 203 -6.77 3.45 24.84
N GLU A 204 -7.62 3.14 25.82
CA GLU A 204 -7.19 2.74 27.16
C GLU A 204 -6.32 1.50 27.14
N VAL A 205 -6.74 0.44 26.43
CA VAL A 205 -5.96 -0.79 26.31
C VAL A 205 -4.63 -0.56 25.59
N ALA A 206 -4.61 0.29 24.57
CA ALA A 206 -3.38 0.66 23.88
C ALA A 206 -2.45 1.49 24.76
N TRP A 207 -2.98 2.39 25.57
CA TRP A 207 -2.17 3.25 26.46
C TRP A 207 -1.56 2.47 27.62
N ASP A 208 -2.26 1.46 28.15
CA ASP A 208 -1.78 0.65 29.26
C ASP A 208 -0.76 -0.42 28.82
N ARG A 209 -0.73 -0.78 27.53
CA ARG A 209 0.13 -1.84 26.96
C ARG A 209 1.19 -1.34 25.99
N GLY A 210 1.01 -0.14 25.46
CA GLY A 210 1.83 0.43 24.39
C GLY A 210 3.21 0.84 24.88
N ASP A 211 4.17 0.86 23.95
CA ASP A 211 5.52 1.34 24.21
C ASP A 211 5.50 2.85 24.43
N VAL A 212 6.03 3.29 25.57
CA VAL A 212 6.09 4.71 25.98
C VAL A 212 6.83 5.55 24.95
N ASP A 213 7.89 5.02 24.33
CA ASP A 213 8.67 5.74 23.34
C ASP A 213 7.91 5.90 22.03
N ILE A 214 7.15 4.88 21.62
CA ILE A 214 6.27 4.95 20.44
C ILE A 214 5.15 5.97 20.69
N LEU A 215 4.47 5.90 21.84
CA LEU A 215 3.44 6.87 22.23
C LEU A 215 4.00 8.30 22.23
N ASN A 216 5.18 8.53 22.80
CA ASN A 216 5.84 9.84 22.78
C ASN A 216 6.19 10.30 21.36
N SER A 217 6.54 9.39 20.45
CA SER A 217 6.80 9.73 19.06
C SER A 217 5.54 10.16 18.29
N TYR A 218 4.37 9.62 18.67
CA TYR A 218 3.08 9.94 18.05
C TYR A 218 2.43 11.18 18.66
N PHE A 219 2.54 11.33 19.97
CA PHE A 219 1.82 12.36 20.71
C PHE A 219 2.71 13.51 21.23
N GLY A 220 4.03 13.42 21.02
CA GLY A 220 5.04 14.40 21.40
C GLY A 220 5.39 14.39 22.89
N TYR A 221 6.54 14.98 23.24
CA TYR A 221 6.99 15.20 24.63
C TYR A 221 6.02 16.07 25.47
N THR A 222 5.00 16.68 24.85
CA THR A 222 3.98 17.49 25.53
C THR A 222 2.97 16.64 26.30
N ILE A 223 2.91 15.33 26.06
CA ILE A 223 2.25 14.38 26.96
C ILE A 223 3.30 13.89 27.95
N HIS A 224 3.71 14.77 28.85
CA HIS A 224 4.34 14.28 30.08
C HIS A 224 3.37 13.30 30.73
N ASN A 225 3.91 12.22 31.33
CA ASN A 225 3.20 11.21 32.12
C ASN A 225 2.33 11.79 33.27
N THR A 226 2.32 13.12 33.42
CA THR A 226 1.53 13.92 34.36
C THR A 226 0.19 14.43 33.81
N ARG A 227 -0.08 14.42 32.49
CA ARG A 227 -1.30 15.02 31.89
C ARG A 227 -2.45 14.06 31.59
N GLY A 228 -2.25 12.75 31.77
CA GLY A 228 -3.29 11.72 31.64
C GLY A 228 -3.54 11.24 30.21
N LYS A 229 -4.29 10.13 30.09
CA LYS A 229 -4.64 9.46 28.82
C LYS A 229 -5.37 10.44 27.87
N PRO A 230 -5.11 10.44 26.55
CA PRO A 230 -5.77 11.35 25.62
C PRO A 230 -7.27 11.04 25.53
N THR A 231 -8.07 12.08 25.29
CA THR A 231 -9.49 11.90 24.97
C THR A 231 -9.66 11.27 23.59
N ASN A 232 -10.82 10.65 23.33
CA ASN A 232 -11.13 10.06 22.03
C ASN A 232 -10.90 11.05 20.87
N SER A 233 -11.34 12.30 21.05
CA SER A 233 -11.22 13.33 20.01
C SER A 233 -9.78 13.77 19.80
N GLU A 234 -9.00 13.95 20.88
CA GLU A 234 -7.57 14.28 20.79
C GLU A 234 -6.81 13.16 20.07
N PHE A 235 -7.06 11.90 20.42
CA PHE A 235 -6.41 10.75 19.79
C PHE A 235 -6.67 10.70 18.29
N ILE A 236 -7.93 10.82 17.87
CA ILE A 236 -8.31 10.80 16.45
C ILE A 236 -7.70 12.01 15.72
N ALA A 237 -7.79 13.21 16.31
CA ALA A 237 -7.27 14.43 15.72
C ALA A 237 -5.76 14.33 15.47
N MET A 238 -4.99 13.90 16.47
CA MET A 238 -3.53 13.82 16.38
C MET A 238 -3.05 12.85 15.31
N ILE A 239 -3.69 11.67 15.20
CA ILE A 239 -3.37 10.73 14.14
C ILE A 239 -3.79 11.29 12.77
N SER A 240 -4.97 11.88 12.67
CA SER A 240 -5.46 12.46 11.40
C SER A 240 -4.59 13.61 10.89
N ASP A 241 -4.12 14.49 11.77
CA ASP A 241 -3.25 15.61 11.38
C ASP A 241 -1.87 15.13 10.95
N ARG A 242 -1.31 14.11 11.61
CA ARG A 242 -0.04 13.51 11.19
C ARG A 242 -0.13 12.90 9.79
N LEU A 243 -1.20 12.13 9.54
CA LEU A 243 -1.47 11.55 8.21
C LEU A 243 -1.57 12.65 7.14
N ARG A 244 -2.30 13.73 7.44
CA ARG A 244 -2.43 14.88 6.52
C ARG A 244 -1.09 15.59 6.27
N LEU A 245 -0.24 15.73 7.28
CA LEU A 245 1.10 16.32 7.13
C LEU A 245 2.01 15.44 6.27
N HIS A 246 1.97 14.11 6.46
CA HIS A 246 2.69 13.17 5.58
C HIS A 246 2.21 13.28 4.13
N MET A 247 0.91 13.42 3.91
CA MET A 247 0.34 13.61 2.56
C MET A 247 0.72 14.95 1.92
N LYS A 248 0.86 16.03 2.70
CA LYS A 248 1.29 17.35 2.21
C LYS A 248 2.78 17.45 1.89
N ASN A 249 3.62 16.70 2.61
CA ASN A 249 5.06 16.69 2.37
C ASN A 249 5.48 15.73 1.25
N ALA A 250 4.58 14.84 0.82
CA ALA A 250 4.78 13.88 -0.26
C ALA A 250 4.27 14.35 -1.63
N GLY A 251 3.69 15.55 -1.71
CA GLY A 251 3.23 16.20 -2.94
C GLY A 251 4.01 17.48 -3.22
#